data_AF-A0A0K0D5L9-F1
#
_entry.id   AF-A0A0K0D5L9-F1
#
_cell.length_a   1.000
_cell.length_b   1.000
_cell.length_c   1.000
_cell.angle_alpha   90.00
_cell.angle_beta   90.00
_cell.angle_gamma   90.00
#
_symmetry.space_group_name_H-M   'P 1'
#
loop_
_entity.id
_entity.type
_entity.pdbx_description
1 polymer ?
#
loop_
_entity_poly.entity_id
_entity_poly.type
_entity_poly.pdbx_seq_one_letter_code
_entity_poly.pdbx_strand_id
1 'polypeptide(L)'
;MIQNPQVEIRGREQFGPELKPPKENIPLLERERYCLYCYEKHTEMCVFEGRIPPSLNSGGIWRGHCMTDENGITTCPLLWFTKCCHCGATAEAAHPDKLCPKFMLGNLRLENT
;
A
#
# COMPACT_ATOMS: atom_id res chain seq x y z
N MET A 1 -36.20 -35.16 17.66
CA MET A 1 -36.61 -34.15 18.65
C MET A 1 -35.58 -34.15 19.76
N ILE A 2 -34.68 -33.17 19.82
CA ILE A 2 -33.86 -32.93 21.01
C ILE A 2 -33.89 -31.42 21.25
N GLN A 3 -34.53 -31.05 22.35
CA GLN A 3 -34.71 -29.69 22.84
C GLN A 3 -33.41 -29.18 23.47
N ASN A 4 -33.14 -27.88 23.27
CA ASN A 4 -32.06 -27.12 23.88
C ASN A 4 -32.65 -26.21 24.96
N PRO A 5 -32.20 -26.22 26.22
CA PRO A 5 -32.66 -25.25 27.21
C PRO A 5 -31.62 -24.13 27.48
N GLN A 6 -32.12 -22.92 27.22
CA GLN A 6 -31.94 -21.62 27.88
C GLN A 6 -30.81 -21.40 28.91
N VAL A 7 -29.96 -20.41 28.59
CA VAL A 7 -29.63 -19.16 29.31
C VAL A 7 -29.87 -19.09 30.83
N GLU A 8 -28.82 -18.75 31.59
CA GLU A 8 -28.93 -17.91 32.79
C GLU A 8 -27.74 -16.95 32.93
N ILE A 9 -28.05 -15.69 33.25
CA ILE A 9 -27.16 -14.54 33.38
C ILE A 9 -27.16 -14.11 34.85
N ARG A 10 -26.00 -13.98 35.49
CA ARG A 10 -25.74 -13.20 36.73
C ARG A 10 -24.23 -12.90 36.75
N GLY A 11 -23.65 -11.73 36.99
CA GLY A 11 -24.07 -10.43 37.50
C GLY A 11 -22.92 -9.88 38.38
N ARG A 12 -22.65 -8.56 38.28
CA ARG A 12 -21.87 -7.65 39.17
C ARG A 12 -20.40 -7.30 38.85
N GLU A 13 -20.24 -5.97 38.74
CA GLU A 13 -19.05 -5.13 38.56
C GLU A 13 -18.29 -4.91 39.88
N GLN A 14 -16.95 -4.78 39.86
CA GLN A 14 -16.15 -3.94 40.79
C GLN A 14 -14.83 -3.48 40.13
N PHE A 15 -14.40 -2.26 40.46
CA PHE A 15 -13.38 -1.42 39.81
C PHE A 15 -11.95 -1.60 40.38
N GLY A 16 -10.95 -1.69 39.48
CA GLY A 16 -9.54 -1.21 39.58
C GLY A 16 -8.55 -1.89 40.56
N PRO A 17 -7.20 -1.81 40.38
CA PRO A 17 -6.45 -0.82 39.58
C PRO A 17 -5.41 -1.38 38.57
N GLU A 18 -4.99 -0.51 37.65
CA GLU A 18 -3.84 -0.60 36.74
C GLU A 18 -3.78 -1.79 35.76
N LEU A 19 -4.58 -1.70 34.70
CA LEU A 19 -4.15 -2.23 33.41
C LEU A 19 -2.96 -1.37 32.94
N LYS A 20 -1.74 -1.85 33.19
CA LYS A 20 -0.61 -1.54 32.31
C LYS A 20 -1.13 -1.77 30.89
N PRO A 21 -0.93 -0.84 29.94
CA PRO A 21 -1.37 -1.08 28.57
C PRO A 21 -0.78 -2.44 28.18
N PRO A 22 -1.60 -3.40 27.73
CA PRO A 22 -1.04 -4.60 27.16
C PRO A 22 -0.04 -4.12 26.13
N LYS A 23 1.22 -4.55 26.30
CA LYS A 23 2.17 -4.54 25.20
C LYS A 23 1.57 -5.51 24.20
N GLU A 24 0.57 -5.03 23.45
CA GLU A 24 0.10 -5.67 22.26
C GLU A 24 1.33 -5.70 21.37
N ASN A 25 2.06 -6.80 21.46
CA ASN A 25 2.66 -7.36 20.28
C ASN A 25 1.48 -7.66 19.37
N ILE A 26 0.95 -6.61 18.72
CA ILE A 26 0.21 -6.78 17.49
C ILE A 26 1.22 -7.53 16.62
N PRO A 27 1.01 -8.83 16.33
CA PRO A 27 1.83 -9.49 15.33
C PRO A 27 1.72 -8.58 14.13
N LEU A 28 2.82 -8.08 13.57
CA LEU A 28 2.90 -7.23 12.38
C LEU A 28 1.87 -7.69 11.35
N LEU A 29 0.63 -7.22 11.51
CA LEU A 29 -0.55 -7.80 10.89
C LEU A 29 -0.47 -7.21 9.51
N GLU A 30 0.20 -7.96 8.64
CA GLU A 30 0.26 -7.76 7.21
C GLU A 30 0.30 -6.27 6.89
N ARG A 31 1.47 -5.61 7.05
CA ARG A 31 1.68 -4.32 6.39
C ARG A 31 1.44 -4.61 4.92
N GLU A 32 0.21 -4.42 4.46
CA GLU A 32 -0.28 -4.92 3.18
C GLU A 32 0.68 -4.36 2.14
N ARG A 33 1.60 -5.20 1.67
CA ARG A 33 2.59 -4.79 0.70
C ARG A 33 1.84 -4.69 -0.62
N TYR A 34 1.26 -3.51 -0.86
CA TYR A 34 0.67 -3.17 -2.13
C TYR A 34 1.57 -2.16 -2.85
N CYS A 35 1.75 -2.39 -4.14
CA CYS A 35 2.55 -1.56 -5.01
C CYS A 35 1.64 -0.62 -5.78
N LEU A 36 1.68 0.67 -5.41
CA LEU A 36 0.85 1.69 -6.05
C LEU A 36 1.15 1.81 -7.55
N TYR A 37 2.41 1.67 -7.97
CA TYR A 37 2.78 1.69 -9.39
C TYR A 37 2.08 0.60 -10.21
N CYS A 38 2.06 -0.64 -9.72
CA CYS A 38 1.37 -1.74 -10.39
C CYS A 38 -0.15 -1.52 -10.43
N TYR A 39 -0.74 -0.94 -9.38
CA TYR A 39 -2.17 -0.63 -9.36
C TYR A 39 -2.52 0.47 -10.36
N GLU A 40 -1.74 1.54 -10.41
CA GLU A 40 -1.92 2.63 -11.38
C GLU A 40 -1.80 2.09 -12.82
N LYS A 41 -0.78 1.30 -13.13
CA LYS A 41 -0.60 0.71 -14.47
C LYS A 41 -1.73 -0.23 -14.86
N HIS A 42 -2.23 -1.02 -13.92
CA HIS A 42 -3.39 -1.88 -14.17
C HIS A 42 -4.66 -1.05 -14.39
N THR A 43 -4.85 0.02 -13.62
CA THR A 43 -5.97 0.96 -13.79
C THR A 43 -5.93 1.64 -15.15
N GLU A 44 -4.76 2.13 -15.58
CA GLU A 44 -4.55 2.71 -16.92
C GLU A 44 -4.93 1.72 -18.02
N MET A 45 -4.48 0.46 -17.91
CA MET A 45 -4.82 -0.61 -18.85
C MET A 45 -6.33 -0.91 -18.87
N CYS A 46 -6.98 -1.00 -17.71
CA CYS A 46 -8.43 -1.17 -17.62
C CYS A 46 -9.19 -0.05 -18.33
N VAL A 47 -8.81 1.22 -18.06
CA VAL A 47 -9.44 2.38 -18.68
C VAL A 47 -9.23 2.38 -20.19
N PHE A 48 -8.01 2.08 -20.66
CA PHE A 48 -7.70 1.98 -22.08
C PHE A 48 -8.56 0.92 -22.79
N GLU A 49 -8.83 -0.20 -22.12
CA GLU A 49 -9.69 -1.27 -22.63
C GLU A 49 -11.20 -1.04 -22.40
N GLY A 50 -11.61 0.10 -21.82
CA GLY A 50 -13.00 0.39 -21.50
C GLY A 50 -13.59 -0.46 -20.37
N ARG A 51 -12.74 -1.08 -19.54
CA ARG A 51 -13.14 -1.83 -18.34
C ARG A 51 -13.13 -0.93 -17.10
N ILE A 52 -13.99 -1.26 -16.14
CA ILE A 52 -14.01 -0.62 -14.83
C ILE A 52 -12.80 -1.12 -14.02
N PRO A 53 -11.92 -0.23 -13.53
CA PRO A 53 -10.80 -0.61 -12.68
C PRO A 53 -11.26 -1.27 -11.38
N PRO A 54 -10.55 -2.31 -10.89
CA PRO A 54 -10.83 -2.89 -9.58
C PRO A 54 -10.47 -1.93 -8.45
N SER A 55 -11.03 -2.16 -7.26
CA SER A 55 -10.62 -1.41 -6.07
C SER A 55 -9.19 -1.76 -5.66
N LEU A 56 -8.49 -0.83 -5.01
CA LEU A 56 -7.13 -1.07 -4.49
C LEU A 56 -7.07 -2.28 -3.53
N ASN A 57 -8.14 -2.48 -2.77
CA ASN A 57 -8.25 -3.56 -1.79
C ASN A 57 -8.58 -4.93 -2.43
N SER A 58 -8.92 -4.95 -3.72
CA SER A 58 -9.13 -6.21 -4.44
C SER A 58 -7.82 -6.98 -4.64
N GLY A 59 -7.93 -8.26 -4.98
CA GLY A 59 -6.79 -9.04 -5.44
C GLY A 59 -6.28 -8.52 -6.78
N GLY A 60 -4.96 -8.56 -6.98
CA GLY A 60 -4.36 -8.14 -8.24
C GLY A 60 -2.84 -8.11 -8.22
N ILE A 61 -2.25 -7.76 -9.37
CA ILE A 61 -0.79 -7.78 -9.57
C ILE A 61 -0.02 -6.82 -8.66
N TRP A 62 -0.69 -5.88 -8.01
CA TRP A 62 -0.09 -4.94 -7.07
C TRP A 62 0.13 -5.53 -5.68
N ARG A 63 -0.40 -6.72 -5.35
CA ARG A 63 -0.21 -7.34 -4.03
C ARG A 63 1.18 -8.01 -3.92
N GLY A 64 1.66 -8.16 -2.68
CA GLY A 64 2.86 -8.95 -2.35
C GLY A 64 4.20 -8.21 -2.48
N HIS A 65 4.21 -6.93 -2.87
CA HIS A 65 5.44 -6.14 -3.00
C HIS A 65 5.19 -4.64 -2.83
N CYS A 66 6.27 -3.88 -2.64
CA CYS A 66 6.25 -2.42 -2.58
C CYS A 66 6.89 -1.84 -3.86
N MET A 67 6.75 -0.53 -4.08
CA MET A 67 7.51 0.15 -5.14
C MET A 67 9.01 0.12 -4.85
N THR A 68 9.38 0.49 -3.61
CA THR A 68 10.75 0.55 -3.11
C THR A 68 10.85 -0.12 -1.74
N ASP A 69 12.05 -0.54 -1.35
CA ASP A 69 12.38 -0.91 0.02
C ASP A 69 12.61 0.32 0.92
N GLU A 70 13.03 0.08 2.15
CA GLU A 70 13.35 1.13 3.14
C GLU A 70 14.59 1.96 2.80
N ASN A 71 15.46 1.47 1.92
CA ASN A 71 16.63 2.19 1.41
C ASN A 71 16.31 3.00 0.15
N GLY A 72 15.06 2.97 -0.32
CA GLY A 72 14.64 3.62 -1.55
C GLY A 72 15.04 2.86 -2.82
N ILE A 73 15.48 1.60 -2.70
CA ILE A 73 15.81 0.75 -3.84
C ILE A 73 14.53 0.17 -4.41
N THR A 74 14.37 0.22 -5.73
CA THR A 74 13.21 -0.34 -6.42
C THR A 74 13.09 -1.83 -6.13
N THR A 75 11.94 -2.27 -5.65
CA THR A 75 11.63 -3.70 -5.46
C THR A 75 10.48 -4.19 -6.36
N CYS A 76 9.74 -3.27 -6.96
CA CYS A 76 8.67 -3.62 -7.88
C CYS A 76 9.24 -4.16 -9.20
N PRO A 77 8.86 -5.38 -9.63
CA PRO A 77 9.37 -5.98 -10.85
C PRO A 77 8.95 -5.21 -12.10
N LEU A 78 7.73 -4.66 -12.14
CA LEU A 78 7.28 -3.84 -13.27
C LEU A 78 8.06 -2.52 -13.36
N LEU A 79 8.30 -1.88 -12.21
CA LEU A 79 9.04 -0.61 -12.16
C LEU A 79 10.52 -0.81 -12.49
N TRP A 80 11.11 -1.92 -12.06
CA TRP A 80 12.52 -2.25 -12.28
C TRP A 80 12.93 -2.18 -13.77
N PHE A 81 12.06 -2.65 -14.67
CA PHE A 81 12.31 -2.61 -16.12
C PHE A 81 11.83 -1.31 -16.80
N THR A 82 11.25 -0.39 -16.04
CA THR A 82 10.82 0.91 -16.55
C THR A 82 11.99 1.90 -16.52
N LYS A 83 12.21 2.58 -17.64
CA LYS A 83 13.19 3.66 -17.76
C LYS A 83 12.49 5.02 -17.67
N CYS A 84 12.96 5.89 -16.78
CA CYS A 84 12.45 7.27 -16.69
C CYS A 84 12.79 8.06 -17.96
N CYS A 85 11.81 8.76 -18.54
CA CYS A 85 12.00 9.54 -19.76
C CYS A 85 12.78 10.85 -19.54
N HIS A 86 12.84 11.35 -18.30
CA HIS A 86 13.53 12.61 -17.97
C HIS A 86 15.01 12.41 -17.62
N CYS A 87 15.37 11.31 -16.95
CA CYS A 87 16.73 11.11 -16.44
C CYS A 87 17.39 9.80 -16.87
N GLY A 88 16.63 8.86 -17.44
CA GLY A 88 17.13 7.55 -17.87
C GLY A 88 17.31 6.51 -16.76
N ALA A 89 16.93 6.82 -15.51
CA ALA A 89 17.03 5.87 -14.39
C ALA A 89 16.14 4.63 -14.61
N THR A 90 16.64 3.47 -14.18
CA THR A 90 16.02 2.14 -14.34
C THR A 90 16.60 1.19 -13.27
N ALA A 91 16.10 -0.05 -13.17
CA ALA A 91 16.55 -1.06 -12.21
C ALA A 91 16.44 -0.53 -10.76
N GLU A 92 17.51 -0.61 -9.97
CA GLU A 92 17.54 -0.18 -8.57
C GLU A 92 17.08 1.28 -8.38
N ALA A 93 17.43 2.16 -9.33
CA ALA A 93 17.12 3.58 -9.30
C ALA A 93 15.81 3.95 -10.05
N ALA A 94 15.05 2.96 -10.52
CA ALA A 94 13.83 3.22 -11.28
C ALA A 94 12.81 4.03 -10.47
N HIS A 95 12.10 4.91 -11.18
CA HIS A 95 11.00 5.68 -10.61
C HIS A 95 10.02 6.07 -11.71
N PRO A 96 8.73 6.29 -11.37
CA PRO A 96 7.79 6.91 -12.27
C PRO A 96 8.27 8.30 -12.67
N ASP A 97 7.98 8.74 -13.90
CA ASP A 97 8.39 10.06 -14.41
C ASP A 97 7.95 11.21 -13.49
N LYS A 98 6.74 11.11 -12.92
CA LYS A 98 6.20 12.07 -11.96
C LYS A 98 7.04 12.23 -10.69
N LEU A 99 7.85 11.23 -10.34
CA LEU A 99 8.75 11.25 -9.18
C LEU A 99 10.20 11.53 -9.57
N CYS A 100 10.46 11.91 -10.84
CA CYS A 100 11.81 12.18 -11.28
C CYS A 100 12.38 13.43 -10.58
N PRO A 101 13.53 13.34 -9.89
CA PRO A 101 14.15 14.49 -9.24
C PRO A 101 14.49 15.63 -10.22
N LYS A 102 14.84 15.29 -11.47
CA LYS A 102 15.11 16.28 -12.52
C LYS A 102 13.84 17.02 -12.96
N PHE A 103 12.70 16.35 -12.97
CA PHE A 103 11.41 16.95 -13.31
C PHE A 103 10.89 17.85 -12.18
N MET A 104 10.93 17.36 -10.94
CA MET A 104 10.51 18.11 -9.76
C MET A 104 11.31 19.41 -9.56
N LEU A 105 12.63 19.36 -9.76
CA LEU A 105 13.48 20.54 -9.66
C LEU A 105 13.22 21.56 -10.79
N GLY A 106 12.78 21.09 -11.96
CA GLY A 106 12.38 21.95 -13.07
C GLY A 106 11.11 22.75 -12.78
N ASN A 107 10.12 22.11 -12.14
CA ASN A 107 8.84 22.76 -11.81
C ASN A 107 8.98 23.82 -10.71
N LEU A 108 9.81 23.57 -9.69
CA LEU A 108 10.08 24.55 -8.62
C LEU A 108 10.79 25.82 -9.10
N ARG A 109 11.46 25.79 -10.26
CA ARG A 109 12.14 26.96 -10.83
C ARG A 109 11.23 27.87 -11.63
N LEU A 110 10.03 27.42 -12.03
CA LEU A 110 9.10 28.20 -12.84
C LEU A 110 8.14 29.06 -12.00
N GLU A 111 8.06 28.88 -10.69
CA GLU A 111 7.16 29.64 -9.80
C GLU A 111 7.78 30.94 -9.25
N ASN A 112 8.98 31.33 -9.71
CA ASN A 112 9.71 32.49 -9.20
C ASN A 112 10.01 33.58 -10.26
N THR A 113 9.12 33.78 -11.24
CA THR A 113 9.22 34.92 -12.20
C THR A 113 8.03 35.84 -12.09
#